data_AF-A0A3B9T1L7-F1
#
_entry.id   AF-A0A3B9T1L7-F1
#
_cell.length_a   1.000
_cell.length_b   1.000
_cell.length_c   1.000
_cell.angle_alpha   90.00
_cell.angle_beta   90.00
_cell.angle_gamma   90.00
#
_symmetry.space_group_name_H-M   'P 1'
#
loop_
_entity.id
_entity.type
_entity.pdbx_description
1 polymer ?
#
loop_
_entity_poly.entity_id
_entity_poly.type
_entity_poly.pdbx_seq_one_letter_code
_entity_poly.pdbx_strand_id
1 'polypeptide(L)'
;SRWENGETVPNTETLKLLSDLFDVSINTLLGSPRKLVCQCCGMPLEDVSISREPDGSFNEDYCKWCYADGKFAYSSMDELIDFLSQHMANAQFPPDQVRTYLTSMLPTLKHWQ
;
A
#
# COMPACT_ATOMS: atom_id res chain seq x y z
N SER A 1 18.75 24.29 -2.63
CA SER A 1 18.96 23.51 -3.88
C SER A 1 17.81 23.79 -4.84
N ARG A 2 18.00 23.68 -6.18
CA ARG A 2 16.92 23.92 -7.18
C ARG A 2 15.73 22.96 -7.00
N TRP A 3 15.96 21.79 -6.40
CA TRP A 3 14.94 20.81 -6.05
C TRP A 3 14.07 21.25 -4.87
N GLU A 4 14.70 21.83 -3.84
CA GLU A 4 14.00 22.34 -2.64
C GLU A 4 13.07 23.52 -2.96
N ASN A 5 13.35 24.24 -4.05
CA ASN A 5 12.54 25.36 -4.53
C ASN A 5 11.48 24.94 -5.57
N GLY A 6 11.36 23.65 -5.90
CA GLY A 6 10.38 23.13 -6.86
C GLY A 6 10.68 23.48 -8.34
N GLU A 7 11.87 23.97 -8.67
CA GLU A 7 12.22 24.36 -10.05
C GLU A 7 12.45 23.16 -10.97
N THR A 8 12.85 22.01 -10.41
CA THR A 8 13.18 20.78 -11.15
C THR A 8 12.94 19.55 -10.28
N VAL A 9 12.50 18.44 -10.88
CA VAL A 9 12.36 17.13 -10.21
C VAL A 9 13.65 16.33 -10.45
N PRO A 10 14.21 15.64 -9.44
CA PRO A 10 15.35 14.75 -9.65
C PRO A 10 15.00 13.62 -10.64
N ASN A 11 16.02 13.07 -11.31
CA ASN A 11 15.81 11.91 -12.17
C ASN A 11 15.46 10.65 -11.33
N THR A 12 15.04 9.58 -12.01
CA THR A 12 14.60 8.34 -11.36
C THR A 12 15.70 7.65 -10.56
N GLU A 13 16.95 7.70 -11.01
CA GLU A 13 18.09 7.12 -10.28
C GLU A 13 18.34 7.88 -8.97
N THR A 14 18.32 9.20 -9.00
CA THR A 14 18.45 10.05 -7.81
C THR A 14 17.30 9.81 -6.85
N LEU A 15 16.06 9.69 -7.33
CA LEU A 15 14.90 9.41 -6.46
C LEU A 15 15.03 8.06 -5.75
N LYS A 16 15.55 7.02 -6.42
CA LYS A 16 15.82 5.71 -5.79
C LYS A 16 16.88 5.84 -4.70
N LEU A 17 18.00 6.50 -4.99
CA LEU A 17 19.06 6.72 -4.00
C LEU A 17 18.58 7.50 -2.78
N LEU A 18 17.76 8.53 -2.98
CA LEU A 18 17.17 9.31 -1.89
C LEU A 18 16.14 8.48 -1.11
N SER A 19 15.36 7.64 -1.79
CA SER A 19 14.39 6.74 -1.16
C SER A 19 15.11 5.76 -0.23
N ASP A 20 16.21 5.17 -0.70
CA ASP A 20 17.04 4.27 0.09
C ASP A 20 17.75 4.99 1.25
N LEU A 21 18.25 6.22 1.01
CA LEU A 21 18.98 6.99 2.01
C LEU A 21 18.09 7.45 3.18
N PHE A 22 16.87 7.90 2.87
CA PHE A 22 15.94 8.46 3.85
C PHE A 22 14.90 7.45 4.34
N ASP A 23 14.89 6.24 3.78
CA ASP A 23 13.95 5.15 4.08
C ASP A 23 12.47 5.56 3.94
N VAL A 24 12.16 6.29 2.87
CA VAL A 24 10.81 6.76 2.53
C VAL A 24 10.48 6.45 1.08
N SER A 25 9.20 6.30 0.76
CA SER A 25 8.78 6.03 -0.63
C SER A 25 9.08 7.20 -1.56
N ILE A 26 9.17 6.92 -2.86
CA ILE A 26 9.32 7.97 -3.88
C ILE A 26 8.08 8.87 -3.89
N ASN A 27 6.87 8.31 -3.68
CA ASN A 27 5.66 9.10 -3.52
C ASN A 27 5.81 10.13 -2.39
N THR A 28 6.36 9.75 -1.22
CA THR A 28 6.63 10.68 -0.11
C THR A 28 7.66 11.73 -0.48
N LEU A 29 8.76 11.35 -1.14
CA LEU A 29 9.78 12.31 -1.60
C LEU A 29 9.21 13.39 -2.53
N LEU A 30 8.19 13.04 -3.31
CA LEU A 30 7.49 13.95 -4.23
C LEU A 30 6.33 14.72 -3.56
N GLY A 31 6.17 14.63 -2.24
CA GLY A 31 5.13 15.32 -1.47
C GLY A 31 3.78 14.59 -1.46
N SER A 32 3.79 13.27 -1.59
CA SER A 32 2.60 12.40 -1.59
C SER A 32 1.48 12.86 -2.54
N PRO A 33 1.79 13.09 -3.83
CA PRO A 33 0.81 13.60 -4.80
C PRO A 33 -0.39 12.67 -4.99
N ARG A 34 -0.29 11.41 -4.57
CA ARG A 34 -1.35 10.41 -4.64
C ARG A 34 -1.55 9.73 -3.29
N LYS A 35 -2.81 9.55 -2.91
CA LYS A 35 -3.18 8.63 -1.84
C LYS A 35 -3.06 7.21 -2.37
N LEU A 36 -2.10 6.47 -1.83
CA LEU A 36 -1.88 5.08 -2.18
C LEU A 36 -2.84 4.20 -1.36
N VAL A 37 -3.38 3.17 -2.00
CA VAL A 37 -4.20 2.14 -1.37
C VAL A 37 -3.67 0.77 -1.78
N CYS A 38 -3.62 -0.15 -0.83
CA CYS A 38 -3.17 -1.52 -1.06
C CYS A 38 -4.08 -2.19 -2.09
N GLN A 39 -3.51 -2.68 -3.18
CA GLN A 39 -4.19 -3.34 -4.28
C GLN A 39 -4.54 -4.81 -3.97
N CYS A 40 -4.40 -5.23 -2.71
CA CYS A 40 -4.86 -6.52 -2.19
C CYS A 40 -5.98 -6.34 -1.15
N CYS A 41 -5.82 -5.47 -0.14
CA CYS A 41 -6.79 -5.29 0.94
C CYS A 41 -7.57 -3.96 0.93
N GLY A 42 -7.22 -3.02 0.05
CA GLY A 42 -7.86 -1.71 -0.05
C GLY A 42 -7.53 -0.73 1.07
N MET A 43 -6.67 -1.10 2.03
CA MET A 43 -6.25 -0.19 3.11
C MET A 43 -5.31 0.92 2.58
N PRO A 44 -5.39 2.14 3.12
CA PRO A 44 -4.41 3.19 2.80
C PRO A 44 -2.97 2.75 3.07
N LEU A 45 -2.06 3.17 2.20
CA LEU A 45 -0.63 2.93 2.34
C LEU A 45 0.08 4.16 2.88
N GLU A 46 0.92 3.93 3.87
CA GLU A 46 1.86 4.88 4.47
C GLU A 46 3.25 4.24 4.40
N ASP A 47 4.34 5.01 4.40
CA ASP A 47 5.70 4.46 4.24
C ASP A 47 6.00 3.29 5.20
N VAL A 48 5.48 3.36 6.44
CA VAL A 48 5.64 2.31 7.46
C VAL A 48 4.85 1.02 7.18
N SER A 49 3.84 1.08 6.31
CA SER A 49 2.96 -0.02 5.94
C SER A 49 3.17 -0.52 4.51
N ILE A 50 3.87 0.24 3.65
CA ILE A 50 4.23 -0.18 2.30
C ILE A 50 5.13 -1.43 2.35
N SER A 51 4.84 -2.39 1.47
CA SER A 51 5.61 -3.62 1.33
C SER A 51 6.93 -3.39 0.59
N ARG A 52 7.80 -4.40 0.58
CA ARG A 52 9.06 -4.35 -0.14
C ARG A 52 9.19 -5.52 -1.11
N GLU A 53 9.87 -5.25 -2.21
CA GLU A 53 10.35 -6.29 -3.11
C GLU A 53 11.55 -7.04 -2.51
N PRO A 54 11.90 -8.24 -3.04
CA PRO A 54 13.09 -8.98 -2.58
C PRO A 54 14.40 -8.21 -2.65
N ASP A 55 14.49 -7.17 -3.49
CA ASP A 55 15.65 -6.28 -3.60
C ASP A 55 15.65 -5.14 -2.56
N GLY A 56 14.63 -5.07 -1.70
CA GLY A 56 14.47 -4.08 -0.64
C GLY A 56 13.74 -2.80 -1.07
N SER A 57 13.45 -2.62 -2.36
CA SER A 57 12.73 -1.45 -2.87
C SER A 57 11.28 -1.42 -2.40
N PHE A 58 10.71 -0.22 -2.24
CA PHE A 58 9.30 -0.05 -1.89
C PHE A 58 8.38 -0.55 -3.01
N ASN A 59 7.38 -1.34 -2.63
CA ASN A 59 6.27 -1.72 -3.50
C ASN A 59 5.02 -0.93 -3.09
N GLU A 60 4.81 0.20 -3.76
CA GLU A 60 3.69 1.14 -3.55
C GLU A 60 2.30 0.58 -3.91
N ASP A 61 2.21 -0.65 -4.42
CA ASP A 61 0.93 -1.31 -4.72
C ASP A 61 0.42 -2.13 -3.53
N TYR A 62 1.27 -2.61 -2.62
CA TYR A 62 0.84 -3.51 -1.55
C TYR A 62 1.35 -3.12 -0.17
N CYS A 63 0.59 -3.47 0.87
CA CYS A 63 1.04 -3.34 2.25
C CYS A 63 1.83 -4.56 2.69
N LYS A 64 2.73 -4.38 3.65
CA LYS A 64 3.62 -5.42 4.20
C LYS A 64 2.90 -6.62 4.82
N TRP A 65 1.61 -6.50 5.11
CA TRP A 65 0.79 -7.60 5.62
C TRP A 65 0.13 -8.42 4.53
N CYS A 66 -0.08 -7.83 3.34
CA CYS A 66 -0.65 -8.55 2.20
C CYS A 66 0.43 -9.18 1.34
N TYR A 67 1.59 -8.52 1.21
CA TYR A 67 2.71 -8.95 0.39
C TYR A 67 4.03 -8.74 1.13
N ALA A 68 4.87 -9.77 1.12
CA ALA A 68 6.25 -9.71 1.61
C ALA A 68 7.12 -10.70 0.81
N ASP A 69 8.31 -10.26 0.41
CA ASP A 69 9.33 -11.10 -0.21
C ASP A 69 8.84 -11.93 -1.42
N GLY A 70 8.06 -11.32 -2.32
CA GLY A 70 7.56 -12.02 -3.50
C GLY A 70 6.29 -12.84 -3.27
N LYS A 71 5.72 -12.82 -2.06
CA LYS A 71 4.62 -13.74 -1.67
C LYS A 71 3.46 -12.98 -1.06
N PHE A 72 2.25 -13.38 -1.46
CA PHE A 72 1.03 -12.94 -0.82
C PHE A 72 0.72 -13.79 0.41
N ALA A 73 0.27 -13.13 1.48
CA ALA A 73 -0.09 -13.79 2.73
C ALA A 73 -1.43 -14.53 2.65
N TYR A 74 -2.34 -14.07 1.79
CA TYR A 74 -3.69 -14.60 1.64
C TYR A 74 -3.82 -15.38 0.35
N SER A 75 -4.46 -16.54 0.43
CA SER A 75 -4.64 -17.46 -0.70
C SER A 75 -5.98 -17.29 -1.41
N SER A 76 -6.96 -16.66 -0.75
CA SER A 76 -8.28 -16.38 -1.30
C SER A 76 -8.87 -15.08 -0.77
N MET A 77 -9.83 -14.54 -1.51
CA MET A 77 -10.54 -13.31 -1.12
C MET A 77 -11.37 -13.52 0.15
N ASP A 78 -12.01 -14.69 0.29
CA ASP A 78 -12.82 -15.02 1.46
C ASP A 78 -11.97 -15.04 2.75
N GLU A 79 -10.77 -15.61 2.68
CA GLU A 79 -9.80 -15.60 3.79
C GLU A 79 -9.45 -14.18 4.23
N LEU A 80 -9.17 -13.29 3.27
CA LEU A 80 -8.88 -11.89 3.54
C LEU A 80 -10.09 -11.14 4.11
N ILE A 81 -11.29 -11.38 3.57
CA ILE A 81 -12.54 -10.78 4.04
C ILE A 81 -12.81 -11.16 5.49
N ASP A 82 -12.65 -12.44 5.83
CA ASP A 82 -12.88 -12.92 7.19
C ASP A 82 -11.90 -12.29 8.17
N PHE A 83 -10.63 -12.19 7.80
CA PHE A 83 -9.61 -11.50 8.60
C PHE A 83 -9.97 -10.01 8.80
N LEU A 84 -10.16 -9.27 7.71
CA LEU A 84 -10.41 -7.82 7.77
C LEU A 84 -11.74 -7.49 8.47
N SER A 85 -12.78 -8.31 8.29
CA SER A 85 -14.08 -8.10 8.96
C SER A 85 -13.99 -8.13 10.48
N GLN A 86 -13.04 -8.88 11.03
CA GLN A 86 -12.79 -8.96 12.47
C GLN A 86 -11.88 -7.84 12.96
N HIS A 87 -10.90 -7.44 12.15
CA HIS A 87 -9.87 -6.47 12.54
C HIS A 87 -10.24 -5.01 12.25
N MET A 88 -11.12 -4.74 11.28
CA MET A 88 -11.59 -3.40 10.93
C MET A 88 -12.91 -3.03 11.63
N ALA A 89 -13.64 -4.03 12.14
CA ALA A 89 -14.91 -3.79 12.79
C ALA A 89 -14.76 -2.97 14.07
N ASN A 90 -15.75 -2.12 14.32
CA ASN A 90 -15.86 -1.31 15.53
C ASN A 90 -17.34 -0.99 15.80
N ALA A 91 -17.61 -0.20 16.83
CA ALA A 91 -18.98 0.14 17.23
C ALA A 91 -19.80 0.83 16.11
N GLN A 92 -19.14 1.53 15.18
CA GLN A 92 -19.78 2.22 14.07
C GLN A 92 -19.90 1.35 12.81
N PHE A 93 -18.99 0.38 12.63
CA PHE A 93 -18.96 -0.54 11.49
C PHE A 93 -18.89 -1.98 11.99
N PRO A 94 -20.03 -2.67 12.20
CA PRO A 94 -20.04 -4.05 12.64
C PRO A 94 -19.47 -5.00 11.58
N PRO A 95 -19.00 -6.21 11.96
CA PRO A 95 -18.33 -7.14 11.06
C PRO A 95 -19.10 -7.46 9.77
N ASP A 96 -20.41 -7.66 9.85
CA ASP A 96 -21.24 -7.97 8.68
C ASP A 96 -21.30 -6.82 7.66
N GLN A 97 -21.29 -5.57 8.15
CA GLN A 97 -21.24 -4.40 7.29
C GLN A 97 -19.87 -4.27 6.61
N VAL A 98 -18.80 -4.53 7.36
CA VAL A 98 -17.43 -4.55 6.82
C VAL A 98 -17.31 -5.65 5.75
N ARG A 99 -17.80 -6.85 6.02
CA ARG A 99 -17.81 -7.98 5.07
C ARG A 99 -18.52 -7.58 3.77
N THR A 100 -19.72 -7.03 3.87
CA THR A 100 -20.50 -6.59 2.69
C THR A 100 -19.73 -5.56 1.85
N TYR A 101 -19.11 -4.57 2.50
CA TYR A 101 -18.28 -3.58 1.83
C TYR A 101 -17.09 -4.23 1.11
N LEU A 102 -16.34 -5.08 1.80
CA LEU A 102 -15.15 -5.74 1.24
C LEU A 102 -15.49 -6.66 0.06
N THR A 103 -16.58 -7.44 0.14
CA THR A 103 -17.03 -8.30 -0.97
C THR A 103 -17.30 -7.51 -2.25
N SER A 104 -17.76 -6.26 -2.14
CA SER A 104 -17.96 -5.41 -3.33
C SER A 104 -16.69 -4.72 -3.82
N MET A 105 -15.78 -4.36 -2.92
CA MET A 105 -14.62 -3.52 -3.22
C MET A 105 -13.42 -4.34 -3.69
N LEU A 106 -13.12 -5.47 -3.02
CA LEU A 106 -11.93 -6.27 -3.31
C LEU A 106 -11.82 -6.75 -4.76
N PRO A 107 -12.90 -7.19 -5.45
CA PRO A 107 -12.83 -7.56 -6.88
C PRO A 107 -12.38 -6.45 -7.82
N THR A 108 -12.38 -5.19 -7.38
CA THR A 108 -11.93 -4.05 -8.20
C THR A 108 -10.43 -3.78 -8.11
N LEU A 109 -9.72 -4.47 -7.20
CA LEU A 109 -8.29 -4.26 -6.94
C LEU A 109 -7.41 -5.17 -7.80
N LYS A 110 -6.21 -4.70 -8.16
CA LYS A 110 -5.31 -5.40 -9.10
C LYS A 110 -5.00 -6.86 -8.72
N HIS A 111 -4.88 -7.20 -7.44
CA HIS A 111 -4.54 -8.58 -7.03
C HIS A 111 -5.65 -9.58 -7.35
N TRP A 112 -6.90 -9.12 -7.40
CA TRP A 112 -8.10 -9.95 -7.53
C TRP A 112 -8.72 -9.91 -8.93
N GLN A 113 -8.06 -9.24 -9.89
CA GLN A 113 -8.40 -9.20 -11.31
C GLN A 113 -7.57 -10.22 -12.08
#